data_AF-A0A959EZM6-F1
#
_entry.id   AF-A0A959EZM6-F1
#
_cell.length_a   1.000
_cell.length_b   1.000
_cell.length_c   1.000
_cell.angle_alpha   90.00
_cell.angle_beta   90.00
_cell.angle_gamma   90.00
#
_symmetry.space_group_name_H-M   'P 1'
#
loop_
_entity.id
_entity.type
_entity.pdbx_description
1 polymer ?
#
loop_
_entity_poly.entity_id
_entity_poly.type
_entity_poly.pdbx_seq_one_letter_code
_entity_poly.pdbx_strand_id
1 'polypeptide(L)' 'MIVNLYSRLPLFLTFALFLAVTAGLSAQPLNGAYTINSGMPTAGSNFQSFTDFAAALDANGISGHVTATVAFGSGPYQ' A
#
# COMPACT_ATOMS: atom_id res chain seq x y z
N MET A 1 34.41 -18.81 23.13
CA MET A 1 33.25 -17.92 23.44
C MET A 1 33.05 -16.77 22.43
N ILE A 2 34.00 -16.48 21.52
CA ILE A 2 33.91 -15.34 20.57
C ILE A 2 33.25 -15.71 19.22
N VAL A 3 33.34 -16.97 18.78
CA VAL A 3 32.76 -17.45 17.50
C VAL A 3 31.22 -17.45 17.46
N ASN A 4 30.53 -17.55 18.60
CA ASN A 4 29.07 -17.57 18.67
C ASN A 4 28.44 -16.20 18.38
N LEU A 5 29.22 -15.12 18.48
CA LEU A 5 28.74 -13.75 18.32
C LEU A 5 28.63 -13.37 16.83
N TYR A 6 29.57 -13.82 15.99
CA TYR A 6 29.56 -13.58 14.53
C TYR A 6 28.50 -14.42 13.80
N SER A 7 28.22 -15.63 14.28
CA SER A 7 27.15 -16.48 13.71
C SER A 7 25.73 -15.95 13.98
N ARG A 8 25.57 -15.07 14.99
CA ARG A 8 24.28 -14.50 15.40
C ARG A 8 24.08 -13.07 14.90
N LEU A 9 25.15 -12.37 14.52
CA LEU A 9 25.13 -11.04 13.90
C LEU A 9 24.18 -10.90 12.68
N PRO A 10 24.14 -11.84 11.70
CA PRO A 10 23.23 -11.71 10.57
C PRO A 10 21.76 -11.90 10.95
N LEU A 11 21.44 -12.67 11.99
CA LEU A 11 20.05 -12.92 12.43
C LEU A 11 19.43 -11.66 13.08
N PHE A 12 20.23 -10.92 13.86
CA PHE A 12 19.79 -9.65 14.44
C PHE A 12 19.68 -8.55 13.38
N LEU A 13 20.57 -8.55 12.39
CA LEU A 13 20.56 -7.55 11.32
C LEU A 13 19.40 -7.78 10.33
N THR A 14 19.09 -9.04 9.99
CA THR A 14 17.91 -9.36 9.16
C THR A 14 16.60 -9.09 9.89
N PHE A 15 16.54 -9.36 11.21
CA PHE A 15 15.37 -9.03 12.02
C PHE A 15 15.16 -7.50 12.14
N ALA A 16 16.24 -6.74 12.36
CA ALA A 16 16.20 -5.28 12.39
C ALA A 16 15.82 -4.69 11.02
N LEU A 17 16.31 -5.26 9.91
CA LEU A 17 15.93 -4.85 8.57
C LEU A 17 14.46 -5.20 8.25
N PHE A 18 13.98 -6.37 8.67
CA PHE A 18 12.58 -6.77 8.54
C PHE A 18 11.64 -5.85 9.34
N LEU A 19 12.04 -5.47 10.56
CA LEU A 19 11.27 -4.55 11.42
C LEU A 19 11.35 -3.09 10.91
N ALA A 20 12.47 -2.67 10.32
CA ALA A 20 12.60 -1.35 9.72
C ALA A 20 11.79 -1.21 8.42
N VAL A 21 11.65 -2.28 7.65
CA VAL A 21 10.81 -2.31 6.43
C VAL A 21 9.32 -2.23 6.76
N THR A 22 8.87 -2.81 7.87
CA THR A 22 7.44 -2.77 8.26
C THR A 22 7.03 -1.47 8.95
N ALA A 23 7.97 -0.76 9.60
CA ALA A 23 7.70 0.51 10.28
C ALA A 23 7.41 1.70 9.32
N GLY A 24 7.75 1.59 8.03
CA GLY A 24 7.53 2.63 7.02
C GLY A 24 6.16 2.62 6.36
N LEU A 25 5.33 1.62 6.62
CA LEU A 25 3.98 1.50 6.06
C LEU A 25 2.98 2.20 6.98
N SER A 26 2.96 3.52 6.98
CA SER A 26 1.83 4.26 7.54
C SER A 26 0.64 4.16 6.59
N ALA A 27 -0.58 4.06 7.14
CA ALA A 27 -1.79 4.27 6.36
C ALA A 27 -1.84 5.76 5.97
N GLN A 28 -1.79 6.04 4.66
CA GLN A 28 -1.90 7.41 4.15
C GLN A 28 -3.38 7.68 3.85
N PRO A 29 -4.04 8.57 4.60
CA PRO A 29 -5.44 8.91 4.34
C PRO A 29 -5.58 9.56 2.96
N LEU A 30 -6.64 9.22 2.25
CA LEU A 30 -6.83 9.64 0.87
C LEU A 30 -7.07 11.17 0.76
N ASN A 31 -6.49 11.76 -0.27
CA ASN A 31 -6.61 13.17 -0.64
C ASN A 31 -6.26 13.33 -2.13
N GLY A 32 -7.13 13.99 -2.88
CA GLY A 32 -6.92 14.38 -4.26
C GLY A 32 -7.68 13.51 -5.27
N ALA A 33 -7.09 13.37 -6.46
CA ALA A 33 -7.68 12.68 -7.59
C ALA A 33 -7.18 11.24 -7.71
N TYR A 34 -8.12 10.34 -7.93
CA TYR A 34 -7.91 8.91 -8.13
C TYR A 34 -8.61 8.45 -9.40
N THR A 35 -8.21 7.29 -9.91
CA THR A 35 -8.85 6.62 -11.05
C THR A 35 -9.34 5.24 -10.63
N ILE A 36 -10.47 4.81 -11.17
CA ILE A 36 -10.93 3.41 -11.11
C ILE A 36 -10.82 2.84 -12.52
N ASN A 37 -9.82 1.98 -12.74
CA ASN A 37 -9.49 1.41 -14.04
C ASN A 37 -8.86 0.02 -13.87
N SER A 38 -9.57 -1.02 -14.35
CA SER A 38 -9.09 -2.41 -14.30
C SER A 38 -7.97 -2.73 -15.30
N GLY A 39 -7.75 -1.86 -16.29
CA GLY A 39 -6.69 -2.02 -17.29
C GLY A 39 -5.31 -1.52 -16.84
N MET A 40 -5.21 -0.88 -15.66
CA MET A 40 -3.98 -0.27 -15.18
C MET A 40 -3.59 -0.77 -13.78
N PRO A 41 -2.32 -1.10 -13.50
CA PRO A 41 -1.91 -1.52 -12.16
C PRO A 41 -2.35 -0.57 -11.05
N THR A 42 -2.56 -1.11 -9.84
CA THR A 42 -2.73 -0.27 -8.65
C THR A 42 -1.42 0.43 -8.31
N ALA A 43 -1.46 1.75 -8.23
CA ALA A 43 -0.25 2.58 -8.05
C ALA A 43 -0.49 3.78 -7.12
N GLY A 44 -1.27 3.56 -6.05
CA GLY A 44 -1.62 4.58 -5.05
C GLY A 44 -2.60 5.65 -5.53
N SER A 45 -2.73 5.87 -6.84
CA SER A 45 -3.68 6.79 -7.48
C SER A 45 -4.68 6.10 -8.42
N ASN A 46 -4.49 4.80 -8.69
CA ASN A 46 -5.41 3.97 -9.47
C ASN A 46 -5.88 2.77 -8.63
N PHE A 47 -7.17 2.49 -8.70
CA PHE A 47 -7.82 1.32 -8.12
C PHE A 47 -8.39 0.44 -9.24
N GLN A 48 -8.25 -0.87 -9.09
CA GLN A 48 -8.65 -1.84 -10.10
C GLN A 48 -10.16 -2.12 -10.06
N SER A 49 -10.80 -1.91 -8.91
CA SER A 49 -12.24 -2.08 -8.71
C SER A 49 -12.82 -1.01 -7.77
N PHE A 50 -14.15 -0.92 -7.73
CA PHE A 50 -14.85 -0.12 -6.73
C PHE A 50 -14.65 -0.68 -5.31
N THR A 51 -14.57 -2.00 -5.17
CA THR A 51 -14.32 -2.67 -3.89
C THR A 51 -12.95 -2.29 -3.34
N ASP A 52 -11.91 -2.26 -4.18
CA ASP A 52 -10.56 -1.85 -3.77
C ASP A 52 -10.54 -0.40 -3.30
N PHE A 53 -11.26 0.48 -4.03
CA PHE A 53 -11.36 1.88 -3.67
C PHE A 53 -12.10 2.07 -2.33
N ALA A 54 -13.22 1.36 -2.13
CA ALA A 54 -13.96 1.38 -0.87
C ALA A 54 -13.13 0.87 0.30
N ALA A 55 -12.43 -0.26 0.12
CA ALA A 55 -11.54 -0.81 1.12
C ALA A 55 -10.43 0.17 1.51
N ALA A 56 -9.88 0.93 0.54
CA ALA A 56 -8.88 1.95 0.82
C ALA A 56 -9.45 3.14 1.62
N LEU A 57 -10.68 3.55 1.35
CA LEU A 57 -11.38 4.59 2.13
C LEU A 57 -11.63 4.12 3.56
N ASP A 58 -12.11 2.88 3.74
CA ASP A 58 -12.39 2.30 5.05
C ASP A 58 -11.11 2.09 5.88
N ALA A 59 -10.04 1.59 5.26
CA ALA A 59 -8.80 1.27 5.95
C ALA A 59 -7.93 2.50 6.27
N ASN A 60 -7.87 3.47 5.35
CA ASN A 60 -6.93 4.59 5.47
C ASN A 60 -7.59 5.90 5.87
N GLY A 61 -8.91 6.03 5.71
CA GLY A 61 -9.65 7.27 5.95
C GLY A 61 -9.39 8.34 4.88
N ILE A 62 -9.91 9.54 5.15
CA ILE A 62 -9.91 10.68 4.23
C ILE A 62 -9.32 11.89 4.95
N SER A 63 -8.32 12.55 4.35
CA SER A 63 -7.68 13.76 4.91
C SER A 63 -7.99 15.04 4.14
N GLY A 64 -8.71 14.94 3.03
CA GLY A 64 -9.18 16.10 2.25
C GLY A 64 -10.14 15.70 1.14
N HIS A 65 -10.34 16.59 0.17
CA HIS A 65 -11.22 16.31 -0.96
C HIS A 65 -10.74 15.10 -1.76
N VAL A 66 -11.64 14.16 -2.07
CA VAL A 66 -11.34 12.95 -2.85
C VAL A 66 -12.27 12.90 -4.06
N THR A 67 -11.70 12.81 -5.25
CA THR A 67 -12.43 12.56 -6.50
C THR A 67 -11.91 11.28 -7.14
N ALA A 68 -12.80 10.34 -7.47
CA ALA A 68 -12.46 9.13 -8.23
C ALA A 68 -13.09 9.20 -9.62
N THR A 69 -12.26 9.20 -10.67
CA THR A 69 -12.71 9.15 -12.06
C THR A 69 -12.78 7.69 -12.51
N VAL A 70 -13.95 7.25 -12.95
CA VAL A 70 -14.11 5.92 -13.55
C VAL A 70 -13.65 5.98 -14.99
N ALA A 71 -12.63 5.19 -15.35
CA ALA A 71 -12.13 5.19 -16.71
C ALA A 71 -13.16 4.58 -17.68
N PHE A 72 -13.27 5.17 -18.87
CA PHE A 72 -14.19 4.69 -19.88
C PHE A 72 -13.71 3.33 -20.42
N GLY A 73 -14.64 2.37 -20.53
CA GLY A 73 -14.34 1.05 -21.11
C GLY A 73 -13.46 0.15 -20.25
N SER A 74 -13.14 0.52 -19.01
CA SER A 74 -12.36 -0.32 -18.08
C SER A 74 -13.21 -1.24 -17.20
N GLY A 75 -14.46 -1.48 -17.58
CA GLY A 75 -15.28 -2.55 -17.00
C GLY A 75 -15.13 -3.87 -17.79
N PRO A 76 -15.70 -4.98 -17.29
CA PRO A 76 -16.41 -5.11 -16.01
C PRO A 76 -15.44 -5.11 -14.82
N TYR A 77 -15.86 -4.49 -13.72
CA TYR A 77 -15.11 -4.53 -12.44
C TYR A 77 -15.52 -5.77 -11.65
N GLN A 78 -14.54 -6.41 -11.00
CA GLN A 78 -14.74 -7.57 -10.12
C GLN A 78 -14.74 -7.14 -8.66
#